data_AF-A0A7X9CQ91-F1
#
_entry.id   AF-A0A7X9CQ91-F1
#
_cell.length_a   1.000
_cell.length_b   1.000
_cell.length_c   1.000
_cell.angle_alpha   90.00
_cell.angle_beta   90.00
_cell.angle_gamma   90.00
#
_symmetry.space_group_name_H-M   'P 1'
#
loop_
_entity.id
_entity.type
_entity.pdbx_description
1 polymer ?
#
loop_
_entity_poly.entity_id
_entity_poly.type
_entity_poly.pdbx_seq_one_letter_code
_entity_poly.pdbx_strand_id
1 'polypeptide(L)'
;MMQQYVEIKEKNPNTILFFRLGDFYEMFFDDALTASRELEIVLTKRDCGGGEKCPMCGIPHHVADVYISKLVSKGYKVAICEQLEDPKKAKKLVKRDIVQVVTPGTIIDSASLDSSDNNYLMSVSIDKNIIGISYVDINAGLIKFTEINYKNNEEALKIIENEIAKIAPSEIIFNDNFFNEANIKPKLETSFGLVLTEVEKYDFNKYVEIINKKLEIDILKEYKNKTGAILSLGS
;
A
#
# COMPACT_ATOMS: atom_id res chain seq x y z
N MET A 1 9.49 7.05 24.00
CA MET A 1 8.21 6.93 23.25
C MET A 1 8.34 7.62 21.91
N MET A 2 8.57 8.95 21.86
CA MET A 2 8.82 9.67 20.59
C MET A 2 9.95 9.06 19.75
N GLN A 3 11.06 8.65 20.37
CA GLN A 3 12.11 7.93 19.65
C GLN A 3 11.60 6.66 18.95
N GLN A 4 10.78 5.84 19.63
CA GLN A 4 10.18 4.63 19.03
C GLN A 4 9.20 4.99 17.91
N TYR A 5 8.46 6.10 18.02
CA TYR A 5 7.61 6.59 16.94
C TYR A 5 8.43 6.93 15.69
N VAL A 6 9.49 7.73 15.85
CA VAL A 6 10.37 8.13 14.74
C VAL A 6 11.02 6.90 14.10
N GLU A 7 11.58 5.99 14.89
CA GLU A 7 12.20 4.75 14.38
C GLU A 7 11.23 3.87 13.59
N ILE A 8 9.95 3.82 13.97
CA ILE A 8 8.93 3.05 13.25
C ILE A 8 8.48 3.80 11.98
N LYS A 9 8.34 5.13 12.06
CA LYS A 9 7.98 5.99 10.94
C LYS A 9 9.05 5.97 9.84
N GLU A 10 10.33 5.97 10.21
CA GLU A 10 11.46 5.88 9.27
C GLU A 10 11.42 4.61 8.42
N LYS A 11 10.86 3.51 8.94
CA LYS A 11 10.67 2.26 8.20
C LYS A 11 9.50 2.33 7.21
N ASN A 12 8.56 3.26 7.41
CA ASN A 12 7.33 3.41 6.62
C ASN A 12 7.04 4.88 6.31
N PRO A 13 7.96 5.59 5.62
CA PRO A 13 7.90 7.04 5.46
C PRO A 13 6.64 7.51 4.70
N ASN A 14 6.16 6.68 3.76
CA ASN A 14 5.04 6.99 2.86
C ASN A 14 3.66 6.57 3.42
N THR A 15 3.52 6.47 4.74
CA THR A 15 2.28 6.04 5.40
C THR A 15 1.91 7.00 6.53
N ILE A 16 0.64 7.23 6.81
CA ILE A 16 0.21 7.86 8.06
C ILE A 16 0.32 6.81 9.16
N LEU A 17 1.14 7.05 10.18
CA LEU A 17 1.39 6.09 11.25
C LEU A 17 0.35 6.23 12.35
N PHE A 18 -0.53 5.24 12.44
CA PHE A 18 -1.47 5.08 13.54
C PHE A 18 -0.76 4.39 14.70
N PHE A 19 -0.24 5.19 15.64
CA PHE A 19 0.58 4.69 16.73
C PHE A 19 -0.25 4.40 17.98
N ARG A 20 -0.36 3.12 18.36
CA ARG A 20 -1.17 2.71 19.52
C ARG A 20 -0.61 3.23 20.83
N LEU A 21 -1.43 4.03 21.52
CA LEU A 21 -1.17 4.52 22.87
C LEU A 21 -2.42 4.38 23.74
N GLY A 22 -2.44 3.32 24.57
CA GLY A 22 -3.57 3.05 25.46
C GLY A 22 -4.81 2.73 24.63
N ASP A 23 -5.88 3.50 24.79
CA ASP A 23 -7.15 3.32 24.05
C ASP A 23 -7.25 4.15 22.76
N PHE A 24 -6.18 4.82 22.36
CA PHE A 24 -6.14 5.66 21.16
C PHE A 24 -5.11 5.18 20.14
N TYR A 25 -5.34 5.54 18.89
CA TYR A 25 -4.29 5.70 17.90
C TYR A 25 -3.93 7.17 17.83
N GLU A 26 -2.65 7.48 18.02
CA GLU A 26 -2.13 8.83 17.97
C GLU A 26 -1.23 8.98 16.75
N MET A 27 -1.29 10.14 16.10
CA MET A 27 -0.42 10.55 15.01
C MET A 27 0.34 11.79 15.44
N PHE A 28 1.58 11.95 15.00
CA PHE A 28 2.46 13.05 15.38
C PHE A 28 3.08 13.73 14.16
N PHE A 29 3.57 14.96 14.37
CA PHE A 29 4.26 15.75 13.34
C PHE A 29 3.39 15.91 12.07
N ASP A 30 3.94 15.65 10.88
CA ASP A 30 3.23 15.80 9.61
C ASP A 30 2.04 14.85 9.46
N ASP A 31 2.11 13.66 10.05
CA ASP A 31 0.98 12.72 10.08
C ASP A 31 -0.19 13.32 10.85
N ALA A 32 0.09 14.02 11.96
CA ALA A 32 -0.95 14.69 12.74
C ALA A 32 -1.62 15.83 11.97
N LEU A 33 -0.80 16.65 11.27
CA LEU A 33 -1.29 17.76 10.45
C LEU A 33 -2.17 17.26 9.31
N THR A 34 -1.70 16.22 8.62
CA THR A 34 -2.41 15.59 7.50
C THR A 34 -3.71 14.94 7.99
N ALA A 35 -3.63 14.04 8.98
CA ALA A 35 -4.80 13.34 9.49
C ALA A 35 -5.83 14.30 10.10
N SER A 36 -5.41 15.33 10.83
CA SER A 36 -6.33 16.34 11.37
C SER A 36 -7.12 17.06 10.28
N ARG A 37 -6.44 17.51 9.22
CA ARG A 37 -7.08 18.17 8.08
C ARG A 37 -8.03 17.23 7.34
N GLU A 38 -7.58 16.01 7.05
CA GLU A 38 -8.33 15.08 6.20
C GLU A 38 -9.51 14.41 6.89
N LEU A 39 -9.39 14.19 8.21
CA LEU A 39 -10.41 13.54 9.04
C LEU A 39 -11.27 14.53 9.83
N GLU A 40 -10.96 15.82 9.75
CA GLU A 40 -11.60 16.90 10.51
C GLU A 40 -11.59 16.64 12.03
N ILE A 41 -10.49 16.07 12.52
CA ILE A 41 -10.27 15.80 13.96
C ILE A 41 -9.42 16.88 14.59
N VAL A 42 -9.58 17.08 15.90
CA VAL A 42 -8.89 18.14 16.64
C VAL A 42 -7.37 17.94 16.62
N LEU A 43 -6.65 18.95 16.12
CA LEU A 43 -5.20 19.05 16.25
C LEU A 43 -4.83 19.65 17.61
N THR A 44 -3.96 18.97 18.34
CA THR A 44 -3.43 19.40 19.62
C THR A 44 -1.89 19.42 19.59
N LYS A 45 -1.27 19.67 20.74
CA LYS A 45 0.18 19.62 20.91
C LYS A 45 0.53 18.74 22.09
N ARG A 46 1.51 17.86 21.92
CA ARG A 46 2.05 17.01 22.99
C ARG A 46 3.49 17.43 23.29
N ASP A 47 3.94 17.21 24.52
CA ASP A 47 5.38 17.27 24.85
C ASP A 47 6.10 16.08 24.22
N CYS A 48 7.12 16.38 23.42
CA CYS A 48 7.84 15.39 22.62
C CYS A 48 9.28 15.18 23.12
N GLY A 49 9.59 15.71 24.31
CA GLY A 49 10.91 15.67 24.94
C GLY A 49 11.68 16.97 24.75
N GLY A 50 12.63 17.25 25.65
CA GLY A 50 13.50 18.43 25.55
C GLY A 50 12.80 19.79 25.73
N GLY A 51 11.53 19.80 26.18
CA GLY A 51 10.72 21.02 26.30
C GLY A 51 10.03 21.46 25.00
N GLU A 52 10.19 20.70 23.92
CA GLU A 52 9.56 20.98 22.64
C GLU A 52 8.18 20.31 22.54
N LYS A 53 7.24 21.02 21.90
CA LYS A 53 5.89 20.50 21.64
C LYS A 53 5.73 20.16 20.18
N CYS A 54 5.28 18.94 19.88
CA CYS A 54 4.98 18.52 18.52
C CYS A 54 3.46 18.46 18.26
N PRO A 55 3.01 18.69 17.00
CA PRO A 55 1.62 18.49 16.61
C PRO A 55 1.18 17.06 16.86
N MET A 56 -0.04 16.89 17.37
CA MET A 56 -0.61 15.58 17.69
C MET A 56 -2.12 15.59 17.48
N CYS A 57 -2.66 14.54 16.87
CA CYS A 57 -4.08 14.23 16.89
C CYS A 57 -4.26 12.75 17.23
N GLY A 58 -5.49 12.36 17.57
CA GLY A 58 -5.77 10.99 17.94
C GLY A 58 -7.23 10.61 17.76
N ILE A 59 -7.44 9.32 17.57
CA ILE A 59 -8.77 8.71 17.43
C ILE A 59 -8.91 7.54 18.40
N PRO A 60 -10.11 7.25 18.92
CA PRO A 60 -10.33 6.06 19.72
C PRO A 60 -10.15 4.80 18.85
N HIS A 61 -9.44 3.81 19.36
CA HIS A 61 -9.04 2.66 18.54
C HIS A 61 -10.20 1.78 18.06
N HIS A 62 -11.26 1.68 18.84
CA HIS A 62 -12.43 0.86 18.52
C HIS A 62 -13.24 1.42 17.35
N VAL A 63 -12.96 2.64 16.90
CA VAL A 63 -13.53 3.25 15.69
C VAL A 63 -12.48 3.51 14.60
N ALA A 64 -11.26 2.99 14.77
CA ALA A 64 -10.14 3.30 13.88
C ALA A 64 -10.44 2.94 12.42
N ASP A 65 -11.10 1.81 12.18
CA ASP A 65 -11.40 1.30 10.84
C ASP A 65 -12.16 2.32 9.97
N VAL A 66 -13.09 3.08 10.56
CA VAL A 66 -13.84 4.13 9.85
C VAL A 66 -12.92 5.26 9.39
N TYR A 67 -11.95 5.66 10.23
CA TYR A 67 -11.00 6.72 9.89
C TYR A 67 -9.92 6.24 8.94
N ILE A 68 -9.46 4.99 9.08
CA ILE A 68 -8.55 4.34 8.14
C ILE A 68 -9.19 4.33 6.76
N SER A 69 -10.44 3.87 6.65
CA SER A 69 -11.18 3.82 5.39
C SER A 69 -11.30 5.19 4.72
N LYS A 70 -11.56 6.26 5.50
CA LYS A 70 -11.60 7.65 5.00
C LYS A 70 -10.27 8.17 4.49
N LEU A 71 -9.15 7.81 5.13
CA LEU A 71 -7.82 8.19 4.66
C LEU A 71 -7.47 7.42 3.38
N VAL A 72 -7.76 6.12 3.37
CA VAL A 72 -7.46 5.23 2.25
C VAL A 72 -8.26 5.61 1.01
N SER A 73 -9.53 5.98 1.14
CA SER A 73 -10.35 6.45 0.01
C SER A 73 -9.86 7.78 -0.58
N LYS A 74 -9.03 8.53 0.17
CA LYS A 74 -8.34 9.74 -0.29
C LYS A 74 -6.94 9.45 -0.85
N GLY A 75 -6.54 8.19 -0.99
CA GLY A 75 -5.25 7.77 -1.53
C GLY A 75 -4.10 7.70 -0.51
N TYR A 76 -4.38 7.90 0.78
CA TYR A 76 -3.35 7.76 1.82
C TYR A 76 -3.13 6.29 2.18
N LYS A 77 -1.88 5.91 2.45
CA LYS A 77 -1.55 4.61 3.07
C LYS A 77 -1.50 4.79 4.58
N VAL A 78 -1.98 3.81 5.33
CA VAL A 78 -2.01 3.87 6.80
C VAL A 78 -1.25 2.69 7.39
N ALA A 79 -0.24 2.95 8.21
CA ALA A 79 0.47 1.93 8.96
C ALA A 79 -0.09 1.82 10.37
N ILE A 80 -0.57 0.64 10.75
CA ILE A 80 -1.14 0.36 12.07
C ILE A 80 -0.04 -0.21 12.96
N CYS A 81 0.37 0.56 13.96
CA CYS A 81 1.37 0.17 14.92
C CYS A 81 0.74 -0.17 16.26
N GLU A 82 0.84 -1.44 16.66
CA GLU A 82 0.18 -1.98 17.85
C GLU A 82 1.12 -2.22 19.02
N GLN A 83 0.55 -2.34 20.21
CA GLN A 83 1.27 -2.76 21.42
C GLN A 83 1.41 -4.28 21.44
N LEU A 84 2.65 -4.78 21.31
CA LEU A 84 2.93 -6.22 21.26
C LEU A 84 2.98 -6.88 22.65
N GLU A 85 2.94 -6.09 23.71
CA GLU A 85 2.92 -6.58 25.08
C GLU A 85 1.96 -5.76 25.95
N ASP A 86 1.42 -6.40 26.99
CA ASP A 86 0.54 -5.75 27.95
C ASP A 86 1.31 -4.66 28.72
N PRO A 87 0.87 -3.39 28.67
CA PRO A 87 1.51 -2.29 29.38
C PRO A 87 1.67 -2.53 30.88
N LYS A 88 0.76 -3.31 31.49
CA LYS A 88 0.80 -3.64 32.92
C LYS A 88 1.89 -4.65 33.27
N LYS A 89 2.34 -5.44 32.29
CA LYS A 89 3.37 -6.48 32.45
C LYS A 89 4.75 -6.02 31.98
N ALA A 90 4.81 -4.92 31.23
CA ALA A 90 6.05 -4.37 30.71
C ALA A 90 6.91 -3.79 31.84
N LYS A 91 8.13 -4.34 32.00
CA LYS A 91 9.15 -3.81 32.93
C LYS A 91 9.95 -2.64 32.34
N LYS A 92 9.81 -2.41 31.03
CA LYS A 92 10.49 -1.37 30.23
C LYS A 92 9.46 -0.68 29.32
N LEU A 93 9.91 0.14 28.38
CA LEU A 93 9.05 0.73 27.35
C LEU A 93 8.33 -0.38 26.57
N VAL A 94 7.00 -0.28 26.49
CA VAL A 94 6.15 -1.23 25.75
C VAL A 94 6.64 -1.39 24.31
N LYS A 95 6.91 -2.63 23.91
CA LYS A 95 7.28 -2.99 22.55
C LYS A 95 6.09 -2.73 21.62
N ARG A 96 6.40 -2.07 20.51
CA ARG A 96 5.46 -1.77 19.44
C ARG A 96 6.06 -2.15 18.11
N ASP A 97 5.19 -2.56 17.19
CA ASP A 97 5.57 -2.83 15.82
C ASP A 97 4.37 -2.62 14.91
N ILE A 98 4.63 -2.48 13.61
CA ILE A 98 3.57 -2.41 12.61
C ILE A 98 3.01 -3.81 12.40
N VAL A 99 1.71 -3.95 12.61
CA VAL A 99 1.00 -5.22 12.41
C VAL A 99 0.33 -5.28 11.04
N GLN A 100 0.05 -4.13 10.44
CA GLN A 100 -0.62 -4.03 9.15
C GLN A 100 -0.34 -2.69 8.49
N VAL A 101 -0.21 -2.69 7.17
CA VAL A 101 -0.27 -1.48 6.34
C VAL A 101 -1.52 -1.61 5.47
N VAL A 102 -2.42 -0.63 5.57
CA VAL A 102 -3.64 -0.55 4.78
C VAL A 102 -3.40 0.45 3.64
N THR A 103 -3.70 0.02 2.43
CA THR A 103 -3.54 0.81 1.20
C THR A 103 -4.84 0.77 0.39
N PRO A 104 -5.02 1.64 -0.62
CA PRO A 104 -6.23 1.64 -1.45
C PRO A 104 -6.51 0.29 -2.08
N GLY A 105 -5.49 -0.41 -2.60
CA GLY A 105 -5.66 -1.74 -3.20
C GLY A 105 -5.77 -2.89 -2.20
N THR A 106 -5.52 -2.65 -0.91
CA THR A 106 -5.49 -3.71 0.12
C THR A 106 -6.55 -3.56 1.20
N ILE A 107 -7.40 -2.54 1.12
CA ILE A 107 -8.50 -2.38 2.06
C ILE A 107 -9.51 -3.50 1.89
N ILE A 108 -9.70 -4.25 2.98
CA ILE A 108 -10.73 -5.26 3.14
C ILE A 108 -11.82 -4.57 3.95
N ASP A 109 -12.84 -4.07 3.27
CA ASP A 109 -13.85 -3.27 3.91
C ASP A 109 -14.91 -4.17 4.57
N SER A 110 -15.09 -4.05 5.88
CA SER A 110 -16.22 -4.67 6.59
C SER A 110 -17.40 -3.70 6.76
N ALA A 111 -17.22 -2.41 6.47
CA ALA A 111 -18.18 -1.34 6.77
C ALA A 111 -18.71 -0.61 5.52
N SER A 112 -18.02 -0.66 4.39
CA SER A 112 -18.50 -0.12 3.11
C SER A 112 -19.34 -1.16 2.37
N LEU A 113 -20.63 -1.15 2.68
CA LEU A 113 -21.68 -1.80 1.89
C LEU A 113 -22.02 -1.02 0.61
N ASP A 114 -21.42 0.17 0.40
CA ASP A 114 -21.88 1.15 -0.60
C ASP A 114 -20.96 1.34 -1.81
N SER A 115 -19.82 0.64 -1.92
CA SER A 115 -19.06 0.61 -3.17
C SER A 115 -19.37 -0.65 -3.96
N SER A 116 -20.27 -0.55 -4.93
CA SER A 116 -20.43 -1.56 -6.01
C SER A 116 -19.18 -1.70 -6.90
N ASP A 117 -18.13 -0.96 -6.58
CA ASP A 117 -16.91 -0.86 -7.36
C ASP A 117 -15.90 -1.88 -6.83
N ASN A 118 -15.46 -2.78 -7.72
CA ASN A 118 -14.42 -3.75 -7.40
C ASN A 118 -13.14 -2.99 -6.98
N ASN A 119 -12.56 -3.39 -5.84
CA ASN A 119 -11.32 -2.79 -5.37
C ASN A 119 -10.12 -3.58 -5.91
N TYR A 120 -9.70 -3.26 -7.13
CA TYR A 120 -8.59 -3.95 -7.77
C TYR A 120 -7.23 -3.36 -7.36
N LEU A 121 -6.36 -4.21 -6.84
CA LEU A 121 -4.92 -3.98 -6.81
C LEU A 121 -4.33 -4.54 -8.11
N MET A 122 -3.71 -3.67 -8.91
CA MET A 122 -3.01 -4.08 -10.12
C MET A 122 -1.51 -4.08 -9.88
N SER A 123 -0.81 -5.02 -10.48
CA SER A 123 0.64 -4.98 -10.62
C SER A 123 0.96 -4.94 -12.10
N VAL A 124 1.96 -4.14 -12.47
CA VAL A 124 2.47 -4.11 -13.84
C VAL A 124 3.99 -4.17 -13.80
N SER A 125 4.55 -5.16 -14.49
CA SER A 125 6.00 -5.35 -14.57
C SER A 125 6.46 -5.26 -16.02
N ILE A 126 7.55 -4.55 -16.26
CA ILE A 126 8.21 -4.55 -17.57
C ILE A 126 9.52 -5.34 -17.49
N ASP A 127 9.67 -6.30 -18.41
CA ASP A 127 10.94 -6.98 -18.69
C ASP A 127 11.15 -7.08 -20.21
N LYS A 128 12.24 -6.49 -20.69
CA LYS A 128 12.61 -6.41 -22.12
C LYS A 128 11.52 -5.78 -22.99
N ASN A 129 10.76 -6.60 -23.72
CA ASN A 129 9.69 -6.21 -24.64
C ASN A 129 8.36 -6.84 -24.23
N ILE A 130 8.23 -7.21 -22.95
CA ILE A 130 7.07 -7.87 -22.38
C ILE A 130 6.54 -7.02 -21.22
N ILE A 131 5.25 -6.74 -21.25
CA ILE A 131 4.49 -6.20 -20.12
C ILE A 131 3.78 -7.36 -19.45
N GLY A 132 4.08 -7.61 -18.20
CA GLY A 132 3.28 -8.45 -17.32
C GLY A 132 2.24 -7.60 -16.62
N ILE A 133 0.99 -8.05 -16.60
CA ILE A 133 -0.10 -7.40 -15.89
C ILE A 133 -0.77 -8.45 -15.03
N SER A 134 -0.96 -8.16 -13.76
CA SER A 134 -1.78 -8.95 -12.86
C SER A 134 -2.67 -8.03 -12.06
N TYR A 135 -3.82 -8.53 -11.62
CA TYR A 135 -4.70 -7.81 -10.74
C TYR A 135 -5.47 -8.78 -9.87
N VAL A 136 -5.75 -8.31 -8.66
CA VAL A 136 -6.48 -9.04 -7.64
C VAL A 136 -7.61 -8.20 -7.10
N ASP A 137 -8.76 -8.84 -6.91
CA ASP A 137 -9.78 -8.35 -5.98
C ASP A 137 -9.71 -9.23 -4.73
N ILE A 138 -9.22 -8.63 -3.64
CA ILE A 138 -9.00 -9.34 -2.38
C ILE A 138 -10.33 -9.77 -1.76
N ASN A 139 -11.39 -8.98 -1.95
CA ASN A 139 -12.72 -9.27 -1.39
C ASN A 139 -13.38 -10.42 -2.14
N ALA A 140 -13.22 -10.48 -3.47
CA ALA A 140 -13.77 -11.55 -4.30
C ALA A 140 -12.88 -12.80 -4.37
N GLY A 141 -11.62 -12.74 -3.89
CA GLY A 141 -10.63 -13.79 -4.06
C GLY A 141 -10.27 -14.04 -5.54
N LEU A 142 -10.45 -13.04 -6.39
CA LEU A 142 -10.20 -13.14 -7.82
C LEU A 142 -8.77 -12.74 -8.14
N ILE A 143 -8.04 -13.60 -8.84
CA ILE A 143 -6.71 -13.29 -9.37
C ILE A 143 -6.74 -13.49 -10.88
N LYS A 144 -6.25 -12.50 -11.62
CA LYS A 144 -6.06 -12.59 -13.07
C LYS A 144 -4.68 -12.04 -13.44
N PHE A 145 -4.06 -12.64 -14.44
CA PHE A 145 -2.78 -12.17 -14.97
C PHE A 145 -2.65 -12.48 -16.45
N THR A 146 -1.86 -11.66 -17.13
CA THR A 146 -1.57 -11.77 -18.55
C THR A 146 -0.19 -11.18 -18.85
N GLU A 147 0.29 -11.41 -20.05
CA GLU A 147 1.44 -10.71 -20.58
C GLU A 147 1.21 -10.31 -22.03
N ILE A 148 1.82 -9.21 -22.43
CA ILE A 148 1.66 -8.62 -23.76
C ILE A 148 3.03 -8.20 -24.28
N ASN A 149 3.38 -8.62 -25.49
CA ASN A 149 4.59 -8.15 -26.16
C ASN A 149 4.34 -6.77 -26.76
N TYR A 150 5.35 -5.90 -26.72
CA TYR A 150 5.32 -4.58 -27.35
C TYR A 150 6.59 -4.34 -28.18
N LYS A 151 6.52 -3.41 -29.13
CA LYS A 151 7.63 -3.11 -30.05
C LYS A 151 8.37 -1.83 -29.68
N ASN A 152 7.70 -0.90 -29.01
CA ASN A 152 8.24 0.39 -28.58
C ASN A 152 7.49 0.94 -27.36
N ASN A 153 8.05 1.96 -26.71
CA ASN A 153 7.52 2.55 -25.48
C ASN A 153 6.12 3.17 -25.66
N GLU A 154 5.81 3.74 -26.83
CA GLU A 154 4.50 4.33 -27.10
C GLU A 154 3.40 3.26 -27.13
N GLU A 155 3.68 2.11 -27.76
CA GLU A 155 2.79 0.95 -27.75
C GLU A 155 2.61 0.40 -26.33
N ALA A 156 3.71 0.32 -25.57
CA ALA A 156 3.66 -0.15 -24.19
C ALA A 156 2.76 0.72 -23.30
N LEU A 157 2.91 2.04 -23.40
CA LEU A 157 2.11 2.99 -22.64
C LEU A 157 0.61 2.87 -23.00
N LYS A 158 0.26 2.77 -24.28
CA LYS A 158 -1.12 2.59 -24.72
C LYS A 158 -1.74 1.29 -24.20
N ILE A 159 -0.98 0.20 -24.18
CA ILE A 159 -1.43 -1.07 -23.61
C ILE A 159 -1.77 -0.91 -22.13
N ILE A 160 -0.88 -0.28 -21.37
CA ILE A 160 -1.06 -0.05 -19.93
C ILE A 160 -2.26 0.88 -19.68
N GLU A 161 -2.35 2.01 -20.38
CA GLU A 161 -3.49 2.93 -20.27
C GLU A 161 -4.83 2.24 -20.57
N ASN A 162 -4.88 1.36 -21.57
CA ASN A 162 -6.08 0.61 -21.91
C ASN A 162 -6.48 -0.40 -20.81
N GLU A 163 -5.52 -1.13 -20.25
CA GLU A 163 -5.81 -2.09 -19.18
C GLU A 163 -6.18 -1.37 -17.86
N ILE A 164 -5.56 -0.23 -17.55
CA ILE A 164 -5.96 0.63 -16.44
C ILE A 164 -7.41 1.12 -16.62
N ALA A 165 -7.76 1.63 -17.81
CA ALA A 165 -9.11 2.12 -18.08
C ALA A 165 -10.18 1.02 -18.00
N LYS A 166 -9.82 -0.22 -18.36
CA LYS A 166 -10.71 -1.39 -18.34
C LYS A 166 -10.91 -1.95 -16.94
N ILE A 167 -9.84 -2.01 -16.14
CA ILE A 167 -9.83 -2.65 -14.82
C ILE A 167 -10.22 -1.64 -13.74
N ALA A 168 -9.87 -0.36 -13.93
CA ALA A 168 -10.04 0.72 -12.97
C ALA A 168 -9.48 0.35 -11.58
N PRO A 169 -8.16 0.06 -11.47
CA PRO A 169 -7.55 -0.28 -10.19
C PRO A 169 -7.55 0.93 -9.24
N SER A 170 -7.53 0.68 -7.94
CA SER A 170 -7.35 1.72 -6.91
C SER A 170 -5.88 1.97 -6.58
N GLU A 171 -5.04 0.97 -6.82
CA GLU A 171 -3.60 1.01 -6.62
C GLU A 171 -2.89 0.21 -7.70
N ILE A 172 -1.73 0.72 -8.16
CA ILE A 172 -0.84 0.02 -9.08
C ILE A 172 0.54 -0.15 -8.46
N ILE A 173 1.00 -1.39 -8.41
CA ILE A 173 2.38 -1.76 -8.11
C ILE A 173 3.16 -1.84 -9.41
N PHE A 174 4.38 -1.34 -9.42
CA PHE A 174 5.24 -1.40 -10.59
C PHE A 174 6.71 -1.62 -10.25
N ASN A 175 7.48 -2.18 -11.19
CA ASN A 175 8.92 -2.38 -11.01
C ASN A 175 9.75 -1.17 -11.46
N ASP A 176 11.01 -1.10 -11.05
CA ASP A 176 11.97 -0.09 -11.49
C ASP A 176 12.07 0.09 -13.02
N ASN A 177 11.89 -0.98 -13.80
CA ASN A 177 11.86 -0.91 -15.26
C ASN A 177 10.60 -0.25 -15.83
N PHE A 178 9.61 0.07 -14.99
CA PHE A 178 8.25 0.34 -15.43
C PHE A 178 8.18 1.47 -16.42
N PHE A 179 8.91 2.58 -16.27
CA PHE A 179 9.40 3.43 -17.38
C PHE A 179 10.44 4.45 -16.89
N ASN A 180 11.68 4.41 -17.41
CA ASN A 180 12.72 5.44 -17.18
C ASN A 180 12.44 6.79 -17.89
N GLU A 181 11.24 7.00 -18.43
CA GLU A 181 10.84 8.28 -19.04
C GLU A 181 10.26 9.21 -17.98
N ALA A 182 10.85 10.40 -17.86
CA ALA A 182 10.69 11.32 -16.73
C ALA A 182 9.26 11.80 -16.40
N ASN A 183 8.22 11.41 -17.15
CA ASN A 183 6.87 11.98 -17.03
C ASN A 183 5.72 10.96 -17.00
N ILE A 184 5.97 9.65 -16.98
CA ILE A 184 4.86 8.67 -17.03
C ILE A 184 4.15 8.55 -15.67
N LYS A 185 4.90 8.52 -14.57
CA LYS A 185 4.33 8.43 -13.21
C LYS A 185 3.37 9.60 -12.90
N PRO A 186 3.74 10.89 -13.08
CA PRO A 186 2.82 12.00 -12.84
C PRO A 186 1.59 12.00 -13.77
N LYS A 187 1.76 11.54 -15.01
CA LYS A 187 0.67 11.45 -16.00
C LYS A 187 -0.38 10.43 -15.56
N LEU A 188 0.05 9.25 -15.10
CA LEU A 188 -0.84 8.20 -14.61
C LEU A 188 -1.56 8.62 -13.32
N GLU A 189 -0.84 9.23 -12.36
CA GLU A 189 -1.44 9.76 -11.12
C GLU A 189 -2.52 10.80 -11.43
N THR A 190 -2.24 11.76 -12.31
CA THR A 190 -3.17 12.86 -12.63
C THR A 190 -4.37 12.39 -13.45
N SER A 191 -4.15 11.46 -14.38
CA SER A 191 -5.19 11.06 -15.35
C SER A 191 -6.20 10.08 -14.76
N PHE A 192 -5.81 9.32 -13.74
CA PHE A 192 -6.64 8.25 -13.17
C PHE A 192 -6.83 8.34 -11.66
N GLY A 193 -6.17 9.26 -10.95
CA GLY A 193 -6.28 9.39 -9.49
C GLY A 193 -5.68 8.20 -8.73
N LEU A 194 -4.70 7.52 -9.34
CA LEU A 194 -4.16 6.26 -8.85
C LEU A 194 -3.08 6.45 -7.79
N VAL A 195 -3.04 5.52 -6.83
CA VAL A 195 -1.86 5.35 -5.98
C VAL A 195 -0.86 4.44 -6.69
N LEU A 196 0.36 4.92 -6.86
CA LEU A 196 1.43 4.18 -7.52
C LEU A 196 2.50 3.77 -6.51
N THR A 197 2.86 2.49 -6.49
CA THR A 197 3.84 1.89 -5.59
C THR A 197 4.98 1.26 -6.37
N GLU A 198 6.19 1.77 -6.20
CA GLU A 198 7.38 1.21 -6.82
C GLU A 198 7.98 0.08 -5.98
N VAL A 199 8.43 -0.99 -6.62
CA VAL A 199 9.19 -2.08 -6.02
C VAL A 199 10.62 -2.03 -6.53
N GLU A 200 11.54 -1.62 -5.66
CA GLU A 200 12.92 -1.27 -6.02
C GLU A 200 13.80 -2.44 -6.48
N LYS A 201 13.37 -3.70 -6.30
CA LYS A 201 14.13 -4.90 -6.72
C LYS A 201 13.23 -6.09 -7.03
N TYR A 202 13.12 -6.44 -8.30
CA TYR A 202 12.46 -7.68 -8.73
C TYR A 202 13.40 -8.88 -8.58
N ASP A 203 12.88 -10.01 -8.10
CA ASP A 203 13.58 -11.29 -8.07
C ASP A 203 12.63 -12.38 -8.55
N PHE A 204 12.81 -12.78 -9.82
CA PHE A 204 11.95 -13.77 -10.47
C PHE A 204 11.89 -15.09 -9.72
N ASN A 205 13.04 -15.57 -9.22
CA ASN A 205 13.09 -16.87 -8.54
C ASN A 205 12.37 -16.79 -7.19
N LYS A 206 12.60 -15.71 -6.45
CA LYS A 206 11.88 -15.45 -5.20
C LYS A 206 10.36 -15.35 -5.43
N TYR A 207 9.94 -14.68 -6.50
CA TYR A 207 8.53 -14.55 -6.85
C TYR A 207 7.89 -15.89 -7.22
N VAL A 208 8.57 -16.72 -8.00
CA VAL A 208 8.14 -18.10 -8.28
C VAL A 208 7.99 -18.90 -6.99
N GLU A 209 8.96 -18.83 -6.07
CA GLU A 209 8.88 -19.52 -4.77
C GLU A 209 7.69 -19.04 -3.95
N ILE A 210 7.45 -17.72 -3.89
CA ILE A 210 6.31 -17.13 -3.18
C ILE A 210 4.99 -17.62 -3.78
N ILE A 211 4.84 -17.52 -5.11
CA ILE A 211 3.62 -17.91 -5.83
C ILE A 211 3.33 -19.39 -5.61
N ASN A 212 4.31 -20.26 -5.83
CA ASN A 212 4.14 -21.71 -5.67
C ASN A 212 3.74 -22.07 -4.23
N LYS A 213 4.36 -21.41 -3.25
CA LYS A 213 4.05 -21.64 -1.84
C LYS A 213 2.66 -21.12 -1.46
N LYS A 214 2.23 -19.98 -2.00
CA LYS A 214 0.96 -19.32 -1.63
C LYS A 214 -0.25 -19.88 -2.35
N LEU A 215 -0.08 -20.28 -3.61
CA LEU A 215 -1.15 -20.83 -4.45
C LEU A 215 -1.13 -22.37 -4.47
N GLU A 216 -0.13 -23.01 -3.87
CA GLU A 216 0.03 -24.48 -3.84
C GLU A 216 0.07 -25.11 -5.26
N ILE A 217 0.70 -24.41 -6.20
CA ILE A 217 0.86 -24.84 -7.61
C ILE A 217 2.34 -24.86 -8.02
N ASP A 218 2.62 -25.42 -9.20
CA ASP A 218 3.88 -25.21 -9.93
C ASP A 218 3.62 -24.23 -11.09
N ILE A 219 3.82 -22.94 -10.82
CA ILE A 219 3.51 -21.85 -11.75
C ILE A 219 4.28 -21.98 -13.06
N LEU A 220 5.53 -22.48 -13.02
CA LEU A 220 6.36 -22.63 -14.21
C LEU A 220 5.90 -23.79 -15.08
N LYS A 221 5.30 -24.84 -14.48
CA LYS A 221 4.73 -25.96 -15.21
C LYS A 221 3.38 -25.61 -15.84
N GLU A 222 2.52 -24.88 -15.12
CA GLU A 222 1.19 -24.49 -15.59
C GLU A 222 1.23 -23.35 -16.61
N TYR A 223 2.09 -22.36 -16.39
CA TYR A 223 2.18 -21.14 -17.21
C TYR A 223 3.55 -21.00 -17.87
N LYS A 224 3.91 -22.01 -18.68
CA LYS A 224 5.17 -22.02 -19.42
C LYS A 224 5.35 -20.77 -20.27
N ASN A 225 6.55 -20.21 -20.23
CA ASN A 225 6.95 -19.01 -20.98
C ASN A 225 6.17 -17.73 -20.63
N LYS A 226 5.41 -17.71 -19.51
CA LYS A 226 4.68 -16.53 -19.04
C LYS A 226 5.50 -15.68 -18.07
N THR A 227 6.77 -15.42 -18.39
CA THR A 227 7.71 -14.81 -17.43
C THR A 227 7.28 -13.41 -17.02
N GLY A 228 6.74 -12.60 -17.93
CA GLY A 228 6.24 -11.26 -17.61
C GLY A 228 5.05 -11.33 -16.65
N ALA A 229 4.08 -12.19 -16.94
CA ALA A 229 2.90 -12.32 -16.10
C ALA A 229 3.24 -12.84 -14.69
N ILE A 230 4.19 -13.78 -14.59
CA ILE A 230 4.67 -14.32 -13.31
C ILE A 230 5.43 -13.26 -12.51
N LEU A 231 6.23 -12.43 -13.17
CA LEU A 231 6.90 -11.29 -12.53
C LEU A 231 5.88 -10.34 -11.90
N SER A 232 4.86 -9.96 -12.67
CA SER A 232 3.81 -9.09 -12.18
C SER A 232 3.04 -9.73 -11.01
N LEU A 233 2.64 -11.00 -11.13
CA LEU A 233 1.89 -11.71 -10.10
C LEU A 233 2.64 -11.84 -8.77
N GLY A 234 3.97 -11.94 -8.81
CA GLY A 234 4.79 -12.08 -7.61
C GLY A 234 5.15 -10.77 -6.91
N SER A 235 4.90 -9.63 -7.56
CA SER A 235 5.14 -8.28 -7.02
C SER A 235 4.04 -7.88 -6.05
#